data_AF-A0AAD4N2Y5-F1
#
_entry.id   AF-A0AAD4N2Y5-F1
#
_cell.length_a   1.000
_cell.length_b   1.000
_cell.length_c   1.000
_cell.angle_alpha   90.00
_cell.angle_beta   90.00
_cell.angle_gamma   90.00
#
_symmetry.space_group_name_H-M   'P 1'
#
loop_
_entity.id
_entity.type
_entity.pdbx_description
1 polymer ?
#
loop_
_entity_poly.entity_id
_entity_poly.type
_entity_poly.pdbx_seq_one_letter_code
_entity_poly.pdbx_strand_id
1 'polypeptide(L)'
;MTSSAILTEVSTNRSFNGYQKVFEHKSNQLGCDMKFGAYIPDHEPEQKLPVLFYLSGLTCTEANFLQKSGCQRFASQHGVIVVNPDTSPRGVKVEGDDESWDLGVSAGHYLDATEPKWAKHYRMYSYIVEEFVPLIFNQFPVDQAKVGIFGHSMGGHGALTIGLRNPSVFKSISAFAAICNPSAASLTNKAFTAYLGEDRSNWAKYDSVEVSKVYAGPKRTILLDQGTADTFYTGKNLLPENLIEVQNPNIEFDFRRRETYDHSYFYIATFIEEHFQFHVKSWNSGKLTVEMPSCEEEVLRIGKKLDKMVEGKKEMDAAEELIEALTELPITMDILTKTRIGVTINNLRKKATDEKLTKKAKSLIKQWKALLESKSSSSTPNSKKRKDSDYADSNSPADSQQSKESESRTAHLPKTNGLSASGDEVRQKTVELLINALKSSDLPDGTHDPEEIAMRVEEKLFEVHRGTGPKYTAAVRSRIFNLRDKKNPALRENVLTGAINPAIFAEMKSEEMASSEMKQMREKFNKEAIDVSLWLLC
;
A
#
# COMPACT_ATOMS: atom_id res chain seq x y z
N MET A 1 39.30 -13.01 13.39
CA MET A 1 38.40 -12.06 14.09
C MET A 1 37.88 -11.10 13.05
N THR A 2 36.62 -11.22 12.63
CA THR A 2 35.97 -10.23 11.78
C THR A 2 35.63 -9.01 12.64
N SER A 3 35.98 -7.80 12.16
CA SER A 3 35.44 -6.59 12.79
C SER A 3 33.93 -6.59 12.59
N SER A 4 33.16 -6.46 13.67
CA SER A 4 31.73 -6.20 13.54
C SER A 4 31.56 -4.89 12.79
N ALA A 5 30.76 -4.88 11.71
CA ALA A 5 30.46 -3.65 11.00
C ALA A 5 29.54 -2.81 11.89
N ILE A 6 29.89 -1.53 12.07
CA ILE A 6 29.13 -0.60 12.89
C ILE A 6 27.89 -0.18 12.09
N LEU A 7 26.70 -0.48 12.64
CA LEU A 7 25.44 0.07 12.16
C LEU A 7 25.19 1.42 12.83
N THR A 8 24.88 2.45 12.04
CA THR A 8 24.32 3.71 12.50
C THR A 8 22.80 3.67 12.33
N GLU A 9 22.03 3.87 13.39
CA GLU A 9 20.58 4.02 13.27
C GLU A 9 20.24 5.42 12.74
N VAL A 10 19.60 5.48 11.56
CA VAL A 10 19.20 6.71 10.88
C VAL A 10 17.79 7.15 11.29
N SER A 11 16.89 6.18 11.49
CA SER A 11 15.52 6.45 11.95
C SER A 11 14.90 5.23 12.65
N THR A 12 13.90 5.49 13.48
CA THR A 12 13.10 4.47 14.16
C THR A 12 11.67 4.94 14.38
N ASN A 13 10.70 4.11 14.01
CA ASN A 13 9.27 4.39 14.07
C ASN A 13 8.52 3.15 14.55
N ARG A 14 7.68 3.31 15.57
CA ARG A 14 6.79 2.25 16.07
C ARG A 14 5.74 1.91 15.00
N SER A 15 5.57 0.64 14.65
CA SER A 15 4.60 0.20 13.65
C SER A 15 4.14 -1.25 13.91
N PHE A 16 2.82 -1.46 14.00
CA PHE A 16 2.16 -2.77 14.21
C PHE A 16 2.90 -3.70 15.20
N ASN A 17 3.04 -3.35 16.48
CA ASN A 17 3.76 -4.18 17.48
C ASN A 17 5.17 -4.59 17.01
N GLY A 18 5.96 -3.58 16.66
CA GLY A 18 7.34 -3.70 16.22
C GLY A 18 7.92 -2.33 15.86
N TYR A 19 9.14 -2.32 15.33
CA TYR A 19 9.84 -1.12 14.92
C TYR A 19 10.23 -1.19 13.44
N GLN A 20 9.78 -0.19 12.69
CA GLN A 20 10.37 0.17 11.42
C GLN A 20 11.62 1.01 11.69
N LYS A 21 12.77 0.58 11.21
CA LYS A 21 14.05 1.30 11.31
C LYS A 21 14.66 1.52 9.93
N VAL A 22 15.57 2.48 9.84
CA VAL A 22 16.55 2.60 8.75
C VAL A 22 17.93 2.67 9.38
N PHE A 23 18.86 1.91 8.81
CA PHE A 23 20.26 1.85 9.22
C PHE A 23 21.17 2.28 8.06
N GLU A 24 22.33 2.81 8.42
CA GLU A 24 23.43 3.13 7.52
C GLU A 24 24.69 2.39 7.98
N HIS A 25 25.46 1.85 7.04
CA HIS A 25 26.76 1.24 7.32
C HIS A 25 27.71 1.44 6.14
N LYS A 26 29.02 1.34 6.42
CA LYS A 26 30.02 1.32 5.35
C LYS A 26 30.06 -0.05 4.68
N SER A 27 30.03 -0.08 3.35
CA SER A 27 30.21 -1.28 2.54
C SER A 27 31.64 -1.42 2.05
N ASN A 28 32.21 -2.62 2.18
CA ASN A 28 33.50 -2.98 1.61
C ASN A 28 33.36 -3.45 0.16
N GLN A 29 32.28 -4.20 -0.14
CA GLN A 29 31.97 -4.67 -1.51
C GLN A 29 31.64 -3.51 -2.46
N LEU A 30 30.89 -2.51 -2.00
CA LEU A 30 30.48 -1.36 -2.84
C LEU A 30 31.41 -0.15 -2.68
N GLY A 31 32.28 -0.13 -1.66
CA GLY A 31 33.25 0.94 -1.43
C GLY A 31 32.63 2.30 -1.09
N CYS A 32 31.39 2.31 -0.60
CA CYS A 32 30.61 3.49 -0.22
C CYS A 32 29.80 3.21 1.06
N ASP A 33 29.19 4.24 1.62
CA ASP A 33 28.20 4.06 2.69
C ASP A 33 26.83 3.67 2.07
N MET A 34 26.11 2.80 2.75
CA MET A 34 24.92 2.11 2.26
C MET A 34 23.78 2.15 3.28
N LYS A 35 22.55 2.29 2.80
CA LYS A 35 21.35 2.25 3.64
C LYS A 35 20.55 0.97 3.44
N PHE A 36 19.88 0.55 4.50
CA PHE A 36 18.85 -0.45 4.45
C PHE A 36 17.76 -0.15 5.47
N GLY A 37 16.53 -0.45 5.11
CA GLY A 37 15.41 -0.46 6.04
C GLY A 37 15.25 -1.84 6.67
N ALA A 38 14.89 -1.87 7.95
CA ALA A 38 14.61 -3.10 8.68
C ALA A 38 13.31 -2.95 9.49
N TYR A 39 12.35 -3.84 9.27
CA TYR A 39 11.21 -4.02 10.16
C TYR A 39 11.48 -5.18 11.11
N ILE A 40 11.37 -4.92 12.41
CA ILE A 40 11.63 -5.87 13.49
C ILE A 40 10.35 -5.96 14.34
N PRO A 41 9.62 -7.10 14.32
CA PRO A 41 8.50 -7.34 15.22
C PRO A 41 8.92 -7.28 16.70
N ASP A 42 7.97 -7.07 17.60
CA ASP A 42 8.16 -7.39 19.01
C ASP A 42 8.40 -8.90 19.18
N HIS A 43 9.30 -9.26 20.10
CA HIS A 43 9.73 -10.64 20.35
C HIS A 43 10.33 -10.76 21.75
N GLU A 44 10.34 -11.98 22.29
CA GLU A 44 11.01 -12.26 23.57
C GLU A 44 12.54 -12.18 23.41
N PRO A 45 13.31 -11.75 24.43
CA PRO A 45 14.74 -11.41 24.27
C PRO A 45 15.64 -12.52 23.70
N GLU A 46 15.30 -13.79 23.89
CA GLU A 46 16.05 -14.94 23.38
C GLU A 46 15.46 -15.51 22.06
N GLN A 47 14.30 -15.04 21.63
CA GLN A 47 13.56 -15.57 20.49
C GLN A 47 14.28 -15.29 19.17
N LYS A 48 14.53 -16.34 18.38
CA LYS A 48 14.99 -16.21 16.99
C LYS A 48 13.80 -16.17 16.03
N LEU A 49 13.80 -15.19 15.15
CA LEU A 49 12.72 -14.88 14.20
C LEU A 49 13.12 -15.28 12.77
N PRO A 50 12.18 -15.78 11.94
CA PRO A 50 12.39 -15.85 10.50
C PRO A 50 12.76 -14.49 9.89
N VAL A 51 13.43 -14.50 8.74
CA VAL A 51 13.79 -13.27 8.02
C VAL A 51 13.43 -13.33 6.53
N LEU A 52 12.89 -12.22 6.01
CA LEU A 52 12.69 -11.98 4.59
C LEU A 52 13.57 -10.83 4.10
N PHE A 53 14.39 -11.13 3.10
CA PHE A 53 15.13 -10.15 2.33
C PHE A 53 14.26 -9.69 1.15
N TYR A 54 13.80 -8.43 1.16
CA TYR A 54 13.10 -7.84 0.02
C TYR A 54 14.06 -7.02 -0.84
N LEU A 55 14.12 -7.31 -2.13
CA LEU A 55 14.88 -6.56 -3.12
C LEU A 55 13.96 -5.64 -3.93
N SER A 56 14.32 -4.35 -3.98
CA SER A 56 13.55 -3.31 -4.66
C SER A 56 13.84 -3.27 -6.17
N GLY A 57 12.86 -2.79 -6.96
CA GLY A 57 12.98 -2.58 -8.41
C GLY A 57 13.79 -1.34 -8.80
N LEU A 58 13.86 -1.06 -10.11
CA LEU A 58 14.50 0.15 -10.65
C LEU A 58 13.97 1.44 -9.99
N THR A 59 14.80 2.48 -9.94
CA THR A 59 14.50 3.83 -9.36
C THR A 59 14.20 3.87 -7.86
N CYS A 60 14.11 2.72 -7.18
CA CYS A 60 13.74 2.64 -5.77
C CYS A 60 14.93 2.80 -4.83
N THR A 61 14.67 3.24 -3.60
CA THR A 61 15.59 3.08 -2.46
C THR A 61 15.03 2.09 -1.43
N GLU A 62 15.66 2.00 -0.25
CA GLU A 62 15.18 1.28 0.93
C GLU A 62 13.83 1.79 1.46
N ALA A 63 13.50 3.06 1.22
CA ALA A 63 12.24 3.66 1.64
C ALA A 63 11.02 3.12 0.88
N ASN A 64 11.18 2.75 -0.40
CA ASN A 64 10.06 2.52 -1.30
C ASN A 64 9.13 1.38 -0.86
N PHE A 65 9.71 0.23 -0.50
CA PHE A 65 8.92 -0.94 -0.13
C PHE A 65 8.25 -0.75 1.24
N LEU A 66 9.01 -0.26 2.21
CA LEU A 66 8.56 -0.17 3.60
C LEU A 66 7.49 0.92 3.77
N GLN A 67 7.52 2.00 2.99
CA GLN A 67 6.48 3.03 3.05
C GLN A 67 5.21 2.69 2.26
N LYS A 68 5.27 1.81 1.24
CA LYS A 68 4.17 1.63 0.27
C LYS A 68 3.56 0.22 0.19
N SER A 69 4.22 -0.82 0.72
CA SER A 69 3.69 -2.20 0.67
C SER A 69 2.69 -2.54 1.78
N GLY A 70 2.74 -1.84 2.92
CA GLY A 70 1.99 -2.21 4.13
C GLY A 70 2.49 -3.50 4.81
N CYS A 71 3.67 -4.02 4.45
CA CYS A 71 4.16 -5.33 4.89
C CYS A 71 4.29 -5.49 6.41
N GLN A 72 4.44 -4.40 7.18
CA GLN A 72 4.67 -4.44 8.63
C GLN A 72 3.55 -5.16 9.38
N ARG A 73 2.30 -5.05 8.92
CA ARG A 73 1.17 -5.77 9.51
C ARG A 73 1.38 -7.29 9.45
N PHE A 74 1.77 -7.81 8.30
CA PHE A 74 1.94 -9.25 8.06
C PHE A 74 3.25 -9.77 8.64
N ALA A 75 4.30 -8.94 8.61
CA ALA A 75 5.56 -9.19 9.29
C ALA A 75 5.36 -9.36 10.81
N SER A 76 4.57 -8.46 11.44
CA SER A 76 4.14 -8.57 12.83
C SER A 76 3.32 -9.84 13.09
N GLN A 77 2.23 -10.03 12.32
CA GLN A 77 1.29 -11.16 12.43
C GLN A 77 1.98 -12.54 12.33
N HIS A 78 3.11 -12.64 11.62
CA HIS A 78 3.89 -13.87 11.46
C HIS A 78 5.21 -13.90 12.25
N GLY A 79 5.55 -12.85 13.01
CA GLY A 79 6.82 -12.74 13.75
C GLY A 79 8.06 -12.75 12.84
N VAL A 80 7.99 -12.13 11.66
CA VAL A 80 9.03 -12.16 10.62
C VAL A 80 9.80 -10.84 10.58
N ILE A 81 11.13 -10.88 10.69
CA ILE A 81 12.00 -9.73 10.40
C ILE A 81 11.99 -9.49 8.88
N VAL A 82 11.89 -8.23 8.46
CA VAL A 82 11.93 -7.87 7.03
C VAL A 82 13.03 -6.85 6.79
N VAL A 83 13.96 -7.16 5.90
CA VAL A 83 15.10 -6.29 5.57
C VAL A 83 15.08 -5.93 4.09
N ASN A 84 15.28 -4.65 3.79
CA ASN A 84 15.29 -4.11 2.44
C ASN A 84 16.53 -3.23 2.24
N PRO A 85 17.57 -3.72 1.53
CA PRO A 85 18.72 -2.93 1.16
C PRO A 85 18.39 -1.99 0.00
N ASP A 86 19.24 -0.98 -0.18
CA ASP A 86 19.22 -0.12 -1.35
C ASP A 86 19.60 -0.88 -2.65
N THR A 87 19.29 -0.29 -3.81
CA THR A 87 19.29 -0.91 -5.15
C THR A 87 20.56 -0.71 -5.97
N SER A 88 21.47 0.14 -5.51
CA SER A 88 22.78 0.42 -6.10
C SER A 88 23.75 0.99 -5.04
N PRO A 89 25.05 1.10 -5.33
CA PRO A 89 25.94 2.01 -4.60
C PRO A 89 25.38 3.45 -4.58
N ARG A 90 25.78 4.25 -3.59
CA ARG A 90 25.38 5.65 -3.41
C ARG A 90 26.60 6.53 -3.14
N GLY A 91 26.59 7.77 -3.63
CA GLY A 91 27.68 8.73 -3.43
C GLY A 91 29.03 8.36 -4.05
N VAL A 92 29.06 7.30 -4.87
CA VAL A 92 30.21 6.96 -5.72
C VAL A 92 30.33 7.99 -6.85
N LYS A 93 31.47 7.99 -7.55
CA LYS A 93 31.73 8.90 -8.68
C LYS A 93 32.06 8.06 -9.92
N VAL A 94 31.07 7.43 -10.52
CA VAL A 94 31.21 6.77 -11.81
C VAL A 94 30.57 7.67 -12.88
N GLU A 95 31.31 7.93 -13.96
CA GLU A 95 30.88 8.83 -15.03
C GLU A 95 29.55 8.38 -15.65
N GLY A 96 28.53 9.24 -15.67
CA GLY A 96 27.22 8.90 -16.22
C GLY A 96 26.47 7.79 -15.47
N ASP A 97 26.72 7.63 -14.15
CA ASP A 97 25.92 6.75 -13.31
C ASP A 97 24.56 7.35 -12.91
N ASP A 98 24.37 8.67 -13.06
CA ASP A 98 23.12 9.40 -12.79
C ASP A 98 22.35 9.87 -14.05
N GLU A 99 22.91 9.67 -15.24
CA GLU A 99 22.33 10.07 -16.54
C GLU A 99 21.08 9.28 -16.97
N SER A 100 20.72 8.19 -16.28
CA SER A 100 19.65 7.29 -16.71
C SER A 100 18.95 6.56 -15.56
N TRP A 101 17.70 6.16 -15.79
CA TRP A 101 16.85 5.48 -14.80
C TRP A 101 17.00 3.95 -14.84
N ASP A 102 17.63 3.43 -15.89
CA ASP A 102 17.79 2.01 -16.28
C ASP A 102 19.27 1.56 -16.29
N LEU A 103 20.19 2.43 -15.83
CA LEU A 103 21.63 2.16 -15.71
C LEU A 103 22.20 2.99 -14.56
N GLY A 104 23.14 2.44 -13.79
CA GLY A 104 23.82 3.15 -12.71
C GLY A 104 22.98 3.28 -11.43
N VAL A 105 22.78 4.52 -10.98
CA VAL A 105 22.16 4.91 -9.72
C VAL A 105 20.70 4.45 -9.67
N SER A 106 20.35 3.69 -8.64
CA SER A 106 19.09 2.94 -8.50
C SER A 106 18.84 1.83 -9.54
N ALA A 107 19.88 1.40 -10.27
CA ALA A 107 19.84 0.38 -11.31
C ALA A 107 21.04 -0.56 -11.24
N GLY A 108 21.38 -1.07 -10.05
CA GLY A 108 22.53 -1.96 -9.83
C GLY A 108 22.34 -3.42 -10.27
N HIS A 109 21.15 -3.80 -10.76
CA HIS A 109 20.79 -5.11 -11.34
C HIS A 109 21.11 -6.38 -10.53
N TYR A 110 21.51 -6.26 -9.25
CA TYR A 110 21.85 -7.39 -8.35
C TYR A 110 22.91 -8.35 -8.90
N LEU A 111 23.84 -7.79 -9.69
CA LEU A 111 24.98 -8.45 -10.30
C LEU A 111 26.30 -7.90 -9.75
N ASP A 112 27.41 -8.56 -10.07
CA ASP A 112 28.74 -7.94 -10.00
C ASP A 112 29.19 -7.62 -11.41
N ALA A 113 29.41 -6.33 -11.67
CA ALA A 113 29.97 -5.85 -12.91
C ALA A 113 31.42 -6.33 -13.08
N THR A 114 31.77 -6.65 -14.31
CA THR A 114 33.13 -7.02 -14.74
C THR A 114 33.77 -5.92 -15.58
N GLU A 115 32.98 -5.04 -16.20
CA GLU A 115 33.49 -3.92 -16.99
C GLU A 115 34.22 -2.89 -16.11
N PRO A 116 35.46 -2.47 -16.45
CA PRO A 116 36.33 -1.69 -15.54
C PRO A 116 35.73 -0.39 -15.00
N LYS A 117 34.86 0.26 -15.78
CA LYS A 117 34.14 1.49 -15.38
C LYS A 117 33.27 1.29 -14.13
N TRP A 118 32.69 0.09 -13.96
CA TRP A 118 31.67 -0.19 -12.95
C TRP A 118 32.15 -1.19 -11.89
N ALA A 119 33.02 -2.14 -12.26
CA ALA A 119 33.41 -3.30 -11.45
C ALA A 119 33.95 -3.00 -10.03
N LYS A 120 34.49 -1.79 -9.81
CA LYS A 120 34.97 -1.32 -8.50
C LYS A 120 33.84 -1.11 -7.48
N HIS A 121 32.66 -0.69 -7.93
CA HIS A 121 31.56 -0.24 -7.08
C HIS A 121 30.27 -1.05 -7.29
N TYR A 122 29.96 -1.45 -8.52
CA TYR A 122 28.74 -2.17 -8.87
C TYR A 122 28.88 -3.67 -8.61
N ARG A 123 29.01 -4.02 -7.32
CA ARG A 123 29.16 -5.39 -6.79
C ARG A 123 27.93 -5.81 -5.98
N MET A 124 26.74 -5.59 -6.53
CA MET A 124 25.48 -5.78 -5.82
C MET A 124 25.20 -7.26 -5.50
N TYR A 125 25.72 -8.22 -6.27
CA TYR A 125 25.59 -9.65 -5.93
C TYR A 125 26.44 -10.00 -4.70
N SER A 126 27.74 -9.70 -4.71
CA SER A 126 28.63 -9.89 -3.57
C SER A 126 28.18 -9.09 -2.35
N TYR A 127 27.70 -7.85 -2.53
CA TYR A 127 27.14 -7.07 -1.42
C TYR A 127 25.97 -7.78 -0.75
N ILE A 128 24.97 -8.28 -1.50
CA ILE A 128 23.84 -9.00 -0.89
C ILE A 128 24.31 -10.30 -0.21
N VAL A 129 25.15 -11.09 -0.89
CA VAL A 129 25.46 -12.48 -0.47
C VAL A 129 26.59 -12.56 0.56
N GLU A 130 27.68 -11.84 0.36
CA GLU A 130 28.92 -11.96 1.14
C GLU A 130 29.00 -10.94 2.29
N GLU A 131 28.24 -9.85 2.24
CA GLU A 131 28.31 -8.75 3.21
C GLU A 131 26.97 -8.54 3.95
N PHE A 132 25.89 -8.26 3.22
CA PHE A 132 24.60 -7.86 3.79
C PHE A 132 23.88 -9.02 4.50
N VAL A 133 23.78 -10.20 3.90
CA VAL A 133 23.19 -11.38 4.59
C VAL A 133 23.94 -11.71 5.90
N PRO A 134 25.29 -11.84 5.91
CA PRO A 134 26.05 -12.00 7.15
C PRO A 134 25.87 -10.83 8.15
N LEU A 135 25.78 -9.59 7.67
CA LEU A 135 25.52 -8.42 8.53
C LEU A 135 24.18 -8.56 9.27
N ILE A 136 23.11 -8.87 8.54
CA ILE A 136 21.77 -9.07 9.12
C ILE A 136 21.76 -10.25 10.11
N PHE A 137 22.44 -11.35 9.81
CA PHE A 137 22.53 -12.52 10.69
C PHE A 137 23.31 -12.27 11.99
N ASN A 138 24.26 -11.33 11.98
CA ASN A 138 25.06 -10.97 13.15
C ASN A 138 24.42 -9.87 14.01
N GLN A 139 23.63 -8.97 13.41
CA GLN A 139 23.07 -7.79 14.08
C GLN A 139 21.63 -7.99 14.61
N PHE A 140 20.88 -8.96 14.06
CA PHE A 140 19.48 -9.19 14.42
C PHE A 140 19.24 -10.65 14.87
N PRO A 141 18.19 -10.93 15.66
CA PRO A 141 17.93 -12.27 16.21
C PRO A 141 17.30 -13.19 15.16
N VAL A 142 18.06 -13.54 14.11
CA VAL A 142 17.60 -14.34 12.98
C VAL A 142 17.66 -15.84 13.26
N ASP A 143 16.58 -16.55 12.92
CA ASP A 143 16.56 -18.00 12.72
C ASP A 143 17.08 -18.32 11.30
N GLN A 144 18.35 -18.72 11.20
CA GLN A 144 19.00 -19.03 9.92
C GLN A 144 18.44 -20.29 9.24
N ALA A 145 17.59 -21.08 9.92
CA ALA A 145 16.83 -22.16 9.28
C ALA A 145 15.56 -21.64 8.57
N LYS A 146 15.14 -20.39 8.79
CA LYS A 146 13.92 -19.77 8.24
C LYS A 146 14.21 -18.45 7.52
N VAL A 147 15.05 -18.54 6.51
CA VAL A 147 15.46 -17.41 5.66
C VAL A 147 14.71 -17.48 4.32
N GLY A 148 14.21 -16.34 3.83
CA GLY A 148 13.58 -16.22 2.51
C GLY A 148 14.03 -14.97 1.79
N ILE A 149 13.88 -14.97 0.46
CA ILE A 149 14.20 -13.83 -0.40
C ILE A 149 13.08 -13.60 -1.40
N PHE A 150 12.73 -12.33 -1.61
CA PHE A 150 11.77 -11.91 -2.61
C PHE A 150 12.04 -10.50 -3.11
N GLY A 151 11.30 -10.05 -4.11
CA GLY A 151 11.49 -8.71 -4.65
C GLY A 151 10.52 -8.37 -5.76
N HIS A 152 10.64 -7.14 -6.27
CA HIS A 152 9.84 -6.62 -7.37
C HIS A 152 10.69 -6.26 -8.58
N SER A 153 10.27 -6.61 -9.81
CA SER A 153 10.91 -6.15 -11.05
C SER A 153 12.40 -6.56 -11.12
N MET A 154 13.33 -5.61 -11.23
CA MET A 154 14.78 -5.82 -11.06
C MET A 154 15.13 -6.54 -9.73
N GLY A 155 14.41 -6.26 -8.65
CA GLY A 155 14.56 -6.96 -7.37
C GLY A 155 13.97 -8.37 -7.38
N GLY A 156 12.92 -8.62 -8.16
CA GLY A 156 12.40 -9.97 -8.40
C GLY A 156 13.42 -10.82 -9.16
N HIS A 157 14.07 -10.24 -10.17
CA HIS A 157 15.22 -10.82 -10.85
C HIS A 157 16.37 -11.17 -9.90
N GLY A 158 16.78 -10.22 -9.06
CA GLY A 158 17.79 -10.44 -8.03
C GLY A 158 17.40 -11.56 -7.07
N ALA A 159 16.15 -11.59 -6.60
CA ALA A 159 15.67 -12.59 -5.65
C ALA A 159 15.69 -14.02 -6.22
N LEU A 160 15.29 -14.18 -7.48
CA LEU A 160 15.34 -15.45 -8.20
C LEU A 160 16.77 -15.95 -8.38
N THR A 161 17.65 -15.13 -8.94
CA THR A 161 19.04 -15.51 -9.23
C THR A 161 19.87 -15.72 -7.97
N ILE A 162 19.79 -14.81 -6.98
CA ILE A 162 20.50 -14.94 -5.70
C ILE A 162 19.95 -16.11 -4.89
N GLY A 163 18.62 -16.29 -4.84
CA GLY A 163 17.97 -17.37 -4.10
C GLY A 163 18.31 -18.76 -4.63
N LEU A 164 18.33 -18.94 -5.97
CA LEU A 164 18.70 -20.20 -6.61
C LEU A 164 20.20 -20.48 -6.57
N ARG A 165 21.06 -19.46 -6.68
CA ARG A 165 22.53 -19.63 -6.58
C ARG A 165 23.02 -19.85 -5.16
N ASN A 166 22.24 -19.50 -4.13
CA ASN A 166 22.62 -19.64 -2.71
C ASN A 166 21.61 -20.49 -1.91
N PRO A 167 21.34 -21.76 -2.31
CA PRO A 167 20.27 -22.57 -1.71
C PRO A 167 20.57 -23.05 -0.28
N SER A 168 21.83 -22.99 0.15
CA SER A 168 22.24 -23.21 1.54
C SER A 168 21.73 -22.12 2.48
N VAL A 169 21.60 -20.88 1.98
CA VAL A 169 21.12 -19.71 2.73
C VAL A 169 19.59 -19.65 2.65
N PHE A 170 19.06 -19.27 1.49
CA PHE A 170 17.64 -18.99 1.31
C PHE A 170 16.84 -20.30 1.21
N LYS A 171 15.69 -20.39 1.87
CA LYS A 171 14.85 -21.60 1.93
C LYS A 171 13.57 -21.48 1.10
N SER A 172 13.08 -20.26 0.91
CA SER A 172 11.88 -19.95 0.11
C SER A 172 12.12 -18.70 -0.73
N ILE A 173 11.59 -18.71 -1.96
CA ILE A 173 11.84 -17.68 -2.99
C ILE A 173 10.49 -17.28 -3.58
N SER A 174 10.21 -15.97 -3.66
CA SER A 174 9.06 -15.46 -4.41
C SER A 174 9.40 -14.18 -5.16
N ALA A 175 8.57 -13.74 -6.11
CA ALA A 175 8.76 -12.44 -6.77
C ALA A 175 7.47 -11.84 -7.35
N PHE A 176 7.40 -10.51 -7.35
CA PHE A 176 6.38 -9.71 -8.02
C PHE A 176 6.93 -9.17 -9.36
N ALA A 177 6.21 -9.39 -10.46
CA ALA A 177 6.48 -8.81 -11.78
C ALA A 177 7.98 -8.83 -12.16
N ALA A 178 8.65 -9.96 -11.98
CA ALA A 178 10.11 -10.06 -12.07
C ALA A 178 10.64 -9.99 -13.51
N ILE A 179 11.86 -9.45 -13.68
CA ILE A 179 12.61 -9.60 -14.93
C ILE A 179 13.17 -11.03 -14.97
N CYS A 180 12.38 -11.96 -15.49
CA CYS A 180 12.66 -13.39 -15.44
C CYS A 180 13.74 -13.84 -16.44
N ASN A 181 13.86 -13.18 -17.60
CA ASN A 181 14.85 -13.53 -18.63
C ASN A 181 15.58 -12.27 -19.15
N PRO A 182 16.43 -11.62 -18.34
CA PRO A 182 17.10 -10.36 -18.69
C PRO A 182 18.00 -10.44 -19.92
N SER A 183 18.49 -11.63 -20.30
CA SER A 183 19.30 -11.80 -21.52
C SER A 183 18.49 -11.72 -22.82
N ALA A 184 17.16 -11.83 -22.73
CA ALA A 184 16.23 -11.72 -23.84
C ALA A 184 15.40 -10.42 -23.80
N ALA A 185 15.16 -9.85 -22.62
CA ALA A 185 14.40 -8.61 -22.46
C ALA A 185 15.17 -7.37 -22.97
N SER A 186 14.50 -6.50 -23.74
CA SER A 186 15.14 -5.33 -24.34
C SER A 186 15.56 -4.27 -23.31
N LEU A 187 14.74 -4.07 -22.26
CA LEU A 187 15.03 -3.21 -21.11
C LEU A 187 16.40 -3.46 -20.46
N THR A 188 16.84 -4.73 -20.40
CA THR A 188 18.04 -5.11 -19.63
C THR A 188 19.33 -5.17 -20.45
N ASN A 189 19.24 -5.25 -21.79
CA ASN A 189 20.41 -5.27 -22.68
C ASN A 189 21.40 -4.13 -22.38
N LYS A 190 20.93 -2.88 -22.19
CA LYS A 190 21.77 -1.71 -21.91
C LYS A 190 22.60 -1.89 -20.64
N ALA A 191 21.95 -2.27 -19.53
CA ALA A 191 22.62 -2.50 -18.26
C ALA A 191 23.56 -3.71 -18.32
N PHE A 192 23.15 -4.79 -18.96
CA PHE A 192 23.94 -6.02 -19.04
C PHE A 192 25.18 -5.84 -19.93
N THR A 193 25.08 -5.22 -21.10
CA THR A 193 26.26 -4.79 -21.90
C THR A 193 27.15 -3.85 -21.10
N ALA A 194 26.59 -2.83 -20.43
CA ALA A 194 27.38 -1.85 -19.70
C ALA A 194 28.16 -2.44 -18.51
N TYR A 195 27.57 -3.40 -17.78
CA TYR A 195 28.18 -3.99 -16.60
C TYR A 195 29.01 -5.26 -16.89
N LEU A 196 28.64 -6.06 -17.89
CA LEU A 196 29.17 -7.41 -18.13
C LEU A 196 29.86 -7.58 -19.50
N GLY A 197 29.85 -6.55 -20.34
CA GLY A 197 30.36 -6.58 -21.70
C GLY A 197 29.37 -7.20 -22.71
N GLU A 198 29.69 -7.07 -23.99
CA GLU A 198 28.86 -7.56 -25.10
C GLU A 198 28.82 -9.10 -25.22
N ASP A 199 29.75 -9.80 -24.57
CA ASP A 199 29.75 -11.27 -24.51
C ASP A 199 28.65 -11.77 -23.56
N ARG A 200 27.50 -12.08 -24.17
CA ARG A 200 26.30 -12.61 -23.52
C ARG A 200 26.53 -13.92 -22.75
N SER A 201 27.64 -14.64 -22.95
CA SER A 201 27.95 -15.80 -22.09
C SER A 201 28.16 -15.40 -20.63
N ASN A 202 28.68 -14.19 -20.37
CA ASN A 202 28.86 -13.63 -19.03
C ASN A 202 27.53 -13.26 -18.35
N TRP A 203 26.43 -13.21 -19.09
CA TRP A 203 25.12 -12.80 -18.60
C TRP A 203 24.37 -13.96 -17.91
N ALA A 204 24.62 -15.21 -18.31
CA ALA A 204 23.90 -16.39 -17.84
C ALA A 204 23.96 -16.60 -16.31
N LYS A 205 25.06 -16.17 -15.65
CA LYS A 205 25.18 -16.19 -14.17
C LYS A 205 24.20 -15.23 -13.46
N TYR A 206 23.63 -14.28 -14.19
CA TYR A 206 22.61 -13.32 -13.74
C TYR A 206 21.39 -13.36 -14.68
N ASP A 207 20.94 -14.54 -15.08
CA ASP A 207 19.66 -14.73 -15.77
C ASP A 207 18.85 -15.82 -15.05
N SER A 208 17.60 -15.53 -14.66
CA SER A 208 16.82 -16.49 -13.88
C SER A 208 16.47 -17.74 -14.68
N VAL A 209 16.37 -17.67 -16.01
CA VAL A 209 16.16 -18.82 -16.90
C VAL A 209 17.39 -19.71 -16.92
N GLU A 210 18.57 -19.15 -17.19
CA GLU A 210 19.81 -19.94 -17.25
C GLU A 210 20.21 -20.50 -15.88
N VAL A 211 20.07 -19.71 -14.81
CA VAL A 211 20.27 -20.18 -13.43
C VAL A 211 19.28 -21.31 -13.08
N SER A 212 18.02 -21.24 -13.53
CA SER A 212 17.04 -22.31 -13.28
C SER A 212 17.36 -23.59 -14.05
N LYS A 213 17.88 -23.51 -15.29
CA LYS A 213 18.30 -24.70 -16.06
C LYS A 213 19.41 -25.49 -15.36
N VAL A 214 20.39 -24.81 -14.76
CA VAL A 214 21.56 -25.44 -14.13
C VAL A 214 21.42 -25.70 -12.62
N TYR A 215 20.27 -25.38 -12.02
CA TYR A 215 20.05 -25.50 -10.58
C TYR A 215 20.05 -26.97 -10.10
N ALA A 216 21.05 -27.34 -9.29
CA ALA A 216 21.22 -28.67 -8.71
C ALA A 216 21.00 -28.71 -7.17
N GLY A 217 20.34 -27.71 -6.60
CA GLY A 217 20.03 -27.67 -5.17
C GLY A 217 18.77 -28.47 -4.78
N PRO A 218 18.35 -28.44 -3.49
CA PRO A 218 17.14 -29.12 -3.01
C PRO A 218 15.88 -28.68 -3.77
N LYS A 219 14.88 -29.57 -3.89
CA LYS A 219 13.61 -29.23 -4.55
C LYS A 219 12.92 -28.03 -3.88
N ARG A 220 12.43 -27.09 -4.69
CA ARG A 220 11.71 -25.87 -4.27
C ARG A 220 10.45 -25.64 -5.09
N THR A 221 9.43 -25.10 -4.44
CA THR A 221 8.40 -24.30 -5.11
C THR A 221 8.85 -22.83 -5.09
N ILE A 222 8.60 -22.10 -6.17
CA ILE A 222 8.86 -20.66 -6.31
C ILE A 222 7.54 -19.98 -6.65
N LEU A 223 7.13 -18.99 -5.85
CA LEU A 223 5.94 -18.18 -6.11
C LEU A 223 6.28 -17.01 -7.03
N LEU A 224 5.70 -17.00 -8.22
CA LEU A 224 5.79 -15.92 -9.20
C LEU A 224 4.43 -15.27 -9.35
N ASP A 225 4.38 -13.96 -9.17
CA ASP A 225 3.15 -13.19 -9.25
C ASP A 225 3.28 -12.09 -10.32
N GLN A 226 2.26 -11.90 -11.16
CA GLN A 226 2.29 -10.95 -12.28
C GLN A 226 0.93 -10.28 -12.51
N GLY A 227 0.86 -8.95 -12.46
CA GLY A 227 -0.29 -8.18 -12.93
C GLY A 227 -0.45 -8.25 -14.45
N THR A 228 -1.67 -8.44 -14.98
CA THR A 228 -1.88 -8.61 -16.43
C THR A 228 -1.96 -7.30 -17.22
N ALA A 229 -2.21 -6.16 -16.56
CA ALA A 229 -2.20 -4.82 -17.14
C ALA A 229 -0.83 -4.11 -16.99
N ASP A 230 0.19 -4.82 -16.49
CA ASP A 230 1.57 -4.37 -16.37
C ASP A 230 2.15 -4.04 -17.76
N THR A 231 2.66 -2.81 -17.92
CA THR A 231 3.24 -2.28 -19.17
C THR A 231 4.59 -2.87 -19.51
N PHE A 232 5.36 -3.36 -18.53
CA PHE A 232 6.62 -4.08 -18.76
C PHE A 232 6.37 -5.54 -19.12
N TYR A 233 5.33 -6.17 -18.54
CA TYR A 233 4.87 -7.51 -18.93
C TYR A 233 4.35 -7.52 -20.37
N THR A 234 3.38 -6.67 -20.68
CA THR A 234 2.79 -6.53 -22.03
C THR A 234 3.81 -6.05 -23.06
N GLY A 235 4.72 -5.15 -22.66
CA GLY A 235 5.90 -4.73 -23.43
C GLY A 235 7.04 -5.74 -23.52
N LYS A 236 6.85 -6.99 -23.04
CA LYS A 236 7.81 -8.11 -23.14
C LYS A 236 9.20 -7.84 -22.54
N ASN A 237 9.25 -7.04 -21.48
CA ASN A 237 10.45 -6.77 -20.68
C ASN A 237 10.61 -7.66 -19.44
N LEU A 238 9.57 -8.41 -19.06
CA LEU A 238 9.58 -9.28 -17.87
C LEU A 238 9.76 -10.76 -18.20
N LEU A 239 9.08 -11.26 -19.25
CA LEU A 239 9.21 -12.62 -19.79
C LEU A 239 9.06 -13.76 -18.75
N PRO A 240 8.02 -13.78 -17.87
CA PRO A 240 7.84 -14.87 -16.92
C PRO A 240 7.53 -16.21 -17.59
N GLU A 241 6.93 -16.21 -18.79
CA GLU A 241 6.71 -17.42 -19.61
C GLU A 241 8.01 -18.21 -19.83
N ASN A 242 9.09 -17.54 -20.24
CA ASN A 242 10.39 -18.14 -20.50
C ASN A 242 11.00 -18.86 -19.28
N LEU A 243 10.57 -18.51 -18.06
CA LEU A 243 11.05 -19.08 -16.81
C LEU A 243 10.19 -20.26 -16.35
N ILE A 244 8.86 -20.14 -16.42
CA ILE A 244 7.95 -21.23 -16.00
C ILE A 244 8.00 -22.44 -16.94
N GLU A 245 8.46 -22.25 -18.18
CA GLU A 245 8.70 -23.32 -19.15
C GLU A 245 10.02 -24.08 -18.90
N VAL A 246 10.89 -23.63 -17.99
CA VAL A 246 12.18 -24.28 -17.69
C VAL A 246 11.96 -25.65 -17.02
N GLN A 247 12.37 -26.69 -17.73
CA GLN A 247 12.30 -28.07 -17.24
C GLN A 247 13.47 -28.37 -16.27
N ASN A 248 13.25 -28.22 -14.97
CA ASN A 248 14.17 -28.66 -13.92
C ASN A 248 13.40 -29.44 -12.83
N PRO A 249 13.73 -30.72 -12.52
CA PRO A 249 12.99 -31.52 -11.53
C PRO A 249 13.07 -31.00 -10.09
N ASN A 250 14.04 -30.12 -9.80
CA ASN A 250 14.21 -29.48 -8.49
C ASN A 250 13.50 -28.11 -8.38
N ILE A 251 12.81 -27.64 -9.42
CA ILE A 251 12.08 -26.37 -9.39
C ILE A 251 10.62 -26.61 -9.82
N GLU A 252 9.70 -26.00 -9.08
CA GLU A 252 8.26 -25.99 -9.34
C GLU A 252 7.77 -24.54 -9.26
N PHE A 253 7.02 -24.07 -10.26
CA PHE A 253 6.59 -22.67 -10.31
C PHE A 253 5.09 -22.53 -10.00
N ASP A 254 4.77 -21.83 -8.91
CA ASP A 254 3.43 -21.36 -8.58
C ASP A 254 3.28 -19.98 -9.25
N PHE A 255 2.79 -19.96 -10.50
CA PHE A 255 2.65 -18.74 -11.30
C PHE A 255 1.23 -18.19 -11.30
N ARG A 256 1.06 -17.03 -10.67
CA ARG A 256 -0.23 -16.35 -10.47
C ARG A 256 -0.30 -15.11 -11.35
N ARG A 257 -1.34 -15.05 -12.19
CA ARG A 257 -1.66 -13.86 -13.00
C ARG A 257 -2.83 -13.12 -12.37
N ARG A 258 -2.63 -11.84 -12.06
CA ARG A 258 -3.60 -10.99 -11.34
C ARG A 258 -4.27 -10.04 -12.32
N GLU A 259 -5.54 -10.30 -12.59
CA GLU A 259 -6.25 -9.65 -13.68
C GLU A 259 -6.49 -8.16 -13.44
N THR A 260 -6.16 -7.32 -14.44
CA THR A 260 -6.17 -5.85 -14.41
C THR A 260 -5.14 -5.14 -13.52
N TYR A 261 -4.27 -5.87 -12.80
CA TYR A 261 -3.22 -5.26 -11.96
C TYR A 261 -2.00 -4.80 -12.78
N ASP A 262 -1.32 -3.75 -12.29
CA ASP A 262 -0.20 -3.06 -12.92
C ASP A 262 1.17 -3.37 -12.28
N HIS A 263 2.20 -2.59 -12.61
CA HIS A 263 3.57 -2.73 -12.08
C HIS A 263 3.81 -1.91 -10.79
N SER A 264 2.74 -1.47 -10.10
CA SER A 264 2.85 -0.48 -9.02
C SER A 264 2.89 -1.07 -7.61
N TYR A 265 3.15 -0.22 -6.62
CA TYR A 265 3.01 -0.60 -5.22
C TYR A 265 1.56 -0.85 -4.77
N PHE A 266 0.53 -0.43 -5.54
CA PHE A 266 -0.85 -0.85 -5.26
C PHE A 266 -1.04 -2.35 -5.52
N TYR A 267 -0.52 -2.83 -6.65
CA TYR A 267 -0.47 -4.26 -6.97
C TYR A 267 0.30 -5.05 -5.89
N ILE A 268 1.53 -4.63 -5.55
CA ILE A 268 2.34 -5.29 -4.52
C ILE A 268 1.60 -5.30 -3.17
N ALA A 269 1.04 -4.18 -2.72
CA ALA A 269 0.34 -4.08 -1.44
C ALA A 269 -0.96 -4.91 -1.37
N THR A 270 -1.58 -5.23 -2.52
CA THR A 270 -2.78 -6.07 -2.57
C THR A 270 -2.45 -7.53 -2.27
N PHE A 271 -1.30 -8.03 -2.74
CA PHE A 271 -0.94 -9.46 -2.68
C PHE A 271 0.24 -9.76 -1.74
N ILE A 272 0.76 -8.76 -1.02
CA ILE A 272 1.88 -8.90 -0.08
C ILE A 272 1.63 -9.97 0.99
N GLU A 273 0.39 -10.10 1.49
CA GLU A 273 0.04 -11.09 2.51
C GLU A 273 0.25 -12.53 2.00
N GLU A 274 -0.17 -12.83 0.77
CA GLU A 274 -0.02 -14.17 0.17
C GLU A 274 1.46 -14.58 0.06
N HIS A 275 2.37 -13.64 -0.18
CA HIS A 275 3.81 -13.90 -0.21
C HIS A 275 4.36 -14.20 1.19
N PHE A 276 3.94 -13.46 2.23
CA PHE A 276 4.33 -13.78 3.62
C PHE A 276 3.81 -15.17 4.02
N GLN A 277 2.54 -15.48 3.74
CA GLN A 277 1.95 -16.79 3.99
C GLN A 277 2.71 -17.91 3.25
N PHE A 278 3.08 -17.70 1.98
CA PHE A 278 3.90 -18.64 1.20
C PHE A 278 5.28 -18.89 1.83
N HIS A 279 6.01 -17.84 2.22
CA HIS A 279 7.33 -17.99 2.83
C HIS A 279 7.25 -18.73 4.18
N VAL A 280 6.28 -18.37 5.03
CA VAL A 280 6.04 -19.01 6.34
C VAL A 280 5.65 -20.48 6.20
N LYS A 281 4.73 -20.80 5.29
CA LYS A 281 4.34 -22.18 4.96
C LYS A 281 5.53 -23.00 4.47
N SER A 282 6.36 -22.42 3.62
CA SER A 282 7.56 -23.09 3.07
C SER A 282 8.52 -23.54 4.17
N TRP A 283 8.80 -22.70 5.16
CA TRP A 283 9.69 -23.05 6.28
C TRP A 283 9.11 -24.11 7.23
N ASN A 284 7.79 -24.16 7.37
CA ASN A 284 7.11 -25.06 8.31
C ASN A 284 6.76 -26.43 7.70
N SER A 285 6.87 -26.59 6.37
CA SER A 285 6.53 -27.80 5.62
C SER A 285 7.19 -29.11 6.09
N GLY A 286 8.29 -29.03 6.87
CA GLY A 286 8.98 -30.18 7.47
C GLY A 286 8.52 -30.57 8.88
N LYS A 287 7.49 -29.93 9.45
CA LYS A 287 6.88 -30.29 10.73
C LYS A 287 5.37 -30.47 10.55
N LEU A 288 4.75 -31.35 11.33
CA LEU A 288 3.29 -31.31 11.51
C LEU A 288 2.95 -29.99 12.19
N THR A 289 2.44 -29.03 11.41
CA THR A 289 1.85 -27.81 11.95
C THR A 289 0.54 -28.17 12.63
N VAL A 290 0.54 -28.12 13.97
CA VAL A 290 -0.66 -27.61 14.65
C VAL A 290 -0.78 -26.17 14.17
N GLU A 291 -1.74 -25.94 13.27
CA GLU A 291 -2.01 -24.61 12.73
C GLU A 291 -2.33 -23.67 13.89
N MET A 292 -1.65 -22.51 13.96
CA MET A 292 -2.13 -21.44 14.83
C MET A 292 -3.38 -20.86 14.14
N PRO A 293 -4.58 -21.03 14.72
CA PRO A 293 -5.81 -20.65 14.05
C PRO A 293 -5.83 -19.15 13.82
N SER A 294 -6.38 -18.73 12.67
CA SER A 294 -6.72 -17.33 12.45
C SER A 294 -7.73 -16.83 13.50
N CYS A 295 -7.88 -15.51 13.63
CA CYS A 295 -8.87 -14.93 14.55
C CYS A 295 -10.29 -15.48 14.29
N GLU A 296 -10.67 -15.70 13.02
CA GLU A 296 -11.95 -16.32 12.66
C GLU A 296 -12.05 -17.78 13.14
N GLU A 297 -11.01 -18.57 12.93
CA GLU A 297 -10.96 -19.98 13.34
C GLU A 297 -10.89 -20.16 14.86
N GLU A 298 -10.21 -19.28 15.60
CA GLU A 298 -10.18 -19.33 17.05
C GLU A 298 -11.54 -18.92 17.64
N VAL A 299 -12.20 -17.88 17.09
CA VAL A 299 -13.58 -17.54 17.46
C VAL A 299 -14.53 -18.71 17.17
N LEU A 300 -14.38 -19.41 16.03
CA LEU A 300 -15.14 -20.64 15.74
C LEU A 300 -14.79 -21.79 16.71
N ARG A 301 -13.53 -21.92 17.13
CA ARG A 301 -13.06 -22.94 18.09
C ARG A 301 -13.64 -22.67 19.49
N ILE A 302 -13.70 -21.41 19.91
CA ILE A 302 -14.31 -20.99 21.17
C ILE A 302 -15.83 -21.15 21.10
N GLY A 303 -16.48 -20.68 20.03
CA GLY A 303 -17.92 -20.85 19.81
C GLY A 303 -18.36 -22.31 19.94
N LYS A 304 -17.71 -23.23 19.21
CA LYS A 304 -17.96 -24.68 19.29
C LYS A 304 -17.74 -25.30 20.68
N LYS A 305 -16.95 -24.68 21.58
CA LYS A 305 -16.83 -25.10 22.98
C LYS A 305 -17.99 -24.56 23.81
N LEU A 306 -18.33 -23.29 23.65
CA LEU A 306 -19.41 -22.61 24.37
C LEU A 306 -20.80 -23.15 23.99
N ASP A 307 -21.05 -23.45 22.71
CA ASP A 307 -22.29 -24.09 22.26
C ASP A 307 -22.50 -25.43 22.96
N LYS A 308 -21.46 -26.26 23.10
CA LYS A 308 -21.55 -27.54 23.84
C LYS A 308 -21.87 -27.35 25.32
N MET A 309 -21.41 -26.28 25.94
CA MET A 309 -21.81 -25.91 27.31
C MET A 309 -23.28 -25.46 27.35
N VAL A 310 -23.70 -24.61 26.40
CA VAL A 310 -25.11 -24.18 26.22
C VAL A 310 -26.04 -25.36 25.97
N GLU A 311 -25.60 -26.40 25.28
CA GLU A 311 -26.35 -27.64 25.05
C GLU A 311 -26.38 -28.58 26.28
N GLY A 312 -25.66 -28.28 27.36
CA GLY A 312 -25.53 -29.16 28.53
C GLY A 312 -24.62 -30.38 28.31
N LYS A 313 -23.83 -30.38 27.23
CA LYS A 313 -22.89 -31.46 26.85
C LYS A 313 -21.48 -31.25 27.40
N LYS A 314 -21.24 -30.18 28.16
CA LYS A 314 -20.01 -29.90 28.92
C LYS A 314 -20.31 -28.98 30.11
N GLU A 315 -19.58 -29.14 31.20
CA GLU A 315 -19.59 -28.28 32.39
C GLU A 315 -19.19 -26.83 32.07
N MET A 316 -19.71 -25.89 32.86
CA MET A 316 -19.64 -24.44 32.63
C MET A 316 -18.34 -23.79 33.13
N ASP A 317 -17.52 -24.51 33.89
CA ASP A 317 -16.40 -23.96 34.67
C ASP A 317 -15.37 -23.22 33.79
N ALA A 318 -15.10 -23.76 32.61
CA ALA A 318 -14.20 -23.14 31.62
C ALA A 318 -14.89 -22.07 30.73
N ALA A 319 -16.14 -21.69 31.00
CA ALA A 319 -16.84 -20.67 30.22
C ALA A 319 -16.30 -19.25 30.47
N GLU A 320 -15.78 -18.95 31.67
CA GLU A 320 -15.24 -17.62 31.95
C GLU A 320 -13.94 -17.36 31.18
N GLU A 321 -13.00 -18.31 31.17
CA GLU A 321 -11.75 -18.25 30.40
C GLU A 321 -12.00 -18.04 28.91
N LEU A 322 -13.02 -18.70 28.37
CA LEU A 322 -13.41 -18.61 26.96
C LEU A 322 -14.06 -17.26 26.62
N ILE A 323 -14.69 -16.56 27.57
CA ILE A 323 -15.17 -15.18 27.36
C ILE A 323 -14.00 -14.18 27.45
N GLU A 324 -13.04 -14.41 28.34
CA GLU A 324 -11.84 -13.56 28.40
C GLU A 324 -11.04 -13.65 27.10
N ALA A 325 -10.83 -14.86 26.58
CA ALA A 325 -10.16 -15.07 25.29
C ALA A 325 -10.89 -14.38 24.12
N LEU A 326 -12.23 -14.31 24.12
CA LEU A 326 -13.00 -13.55 23.13
C LEU A 326 -12.94 -12.02 23.31
N THR A 327 -12.48 -11.54 24.46
CA THR A 327 -12.33 -10.11 24.75
C THR A 327 -10.97 -9.58 24.25
N GLU A 328 -9.92 -10.41 24.33
CA GLU A 328 -8.58 -10.08 23.83
C GLU A 328 -8.42 -10.25 22.30
N LEU A 329 -9.32 -10.99 21.64
CA LEU A 329 -9.24 -11.22 20.19
C LEU A 329 -9.69 -9.97 19.38
N PRO A 330 -8.99 -9.63 18.28
CA PRO A 330 -9.33 -8.48 17.42
C PRO A 330 -10.53 -8.81 16.52
N ILE A 331 -11.71 -8.93 17.13
CA ILE A 331 -12.96 -9.35 16.50
C ILE A 331 -13.55 -8.20 15.68
N THR A 332 -13.66 -8.42 14.37
CA THR A 332 -14.24 -7.48 13.42
C THR A 332 -15.73 -7.78 13.16
N MET A 333 -16.43 -6.86 12.50
CA MET A 333 -17.83 -7.08 12.08
C MET A 333 -17.99 -8.31 11.16
N ASP A 334 -17.02 -8.53 10.27
CA ASP A 334 -16.97 -9.68 9.37
C ASP A 334 -16.89 -11.00 10.16
N ILE A 335 -15.99 -11.06 11.15
CA ILE A 335 -15.86 -12.21 12.06
C ILE A 335 -17.14 -12.43 12.88
N LEU A 336 -17.76 -11.37 13.41
CA LEU A 336 -19.03 -11.49 14.16
C LEU A 336 -20.15 -12.12 13.31
N THR A 337 -20.31 -11.64 12.08
CA THR A 337 -21.38 -12.10 11.16
C THR A 337 -21.13 -13.51 10.64
N LYS A 338 -19.89 -13.84 10.23
CA LYS A 338 -19.51 -15.18 9.75
C LYS A 338 -19.62 -16.24 10.84
N THR A 339 -19.01 -15.98 12.00
CA THR A 339 -18.90 -16.98 13.09
C THR A 339 -20.16 -17.11 13.93
N ARG A 340 -21.04 -16.09 13.90
CA ARG A 340 -22.28 -15.99 14.69
C ARG A 340 -22.08 -16.05 16.21
N ILE A 341 -20.84 -15.83 16.70
CA ILE A 341 -20.46 -15.95 18.12
C ILE A 341 -21.34 -15.13 19.07
N GLY A 342 -21.89 -13.99 18.61
CA GLY A 342 -22.85 -13.18 19.37
C GLY A 342 -24.12 -13.95 19.78
N VAL A 343 -24.58 -14.91 18.98
CA VAL A 343 -25.74 -15.77 19.29
C VAL A 343 -25.38 -16.76 20.40
N THR A 344 -24.24 -17.42 20.29
CA THR A 344 -23.69 -18.34 21.30
C THR A 344 -23.53 -17.64 22.66
N ILE A 345 -22.91 -16.45 22.70
CA ILE A 345 -22.74 -15.67 23.94
C ILE A 345 -24.09 -15.20 24.50
N ASN A 346 -25.04 -14.79 23.65
CA ASN A 346 -26.39 -14.40 24.07
C ASN A 346 -27.19 -15.58 24.65
N ASN A 347 -26.96 -16.81 24.18
CA ASN A 347 -27.58 -18.02 24.70
C ASN A 347 -26.89 -18.55 25.97
N LEU A 348 -25.56 -18.46 26.05
CA LEU A 348 -24.78 -18.72 27.26
C LEU A 348 -25.26 -17.81 28.41
N ARG A 349 -25.38 -16.51 28.16
CA ARG A 349 -25.94 -15.51 29.11
C ARG A 349 -27.39 -15.82 29.56
N LYS A 350 -28.16 -16.61 28.81
CA LYS A 350 -29.53 -17.02 29.20
C LYS A 350 -29.54 -18.29 30.06
N LYS A 351 -28.47 -19.11 30.03
CA LYS A 351 -28.36 -20.38 30.77
C LYS A 351 -27.38 -20.34 31.94
N ALA A 352 -26.47 -19.37 31.96
CA ALA A 352 -25.54 -19.16 33.07
C ALA A 352 -26.29 -18.87 34.38
N THR A 353 -26.02 -19.67 35.40
CA THR A 353 -26.47 -19.43 36.79
C THR A 353 -25.51 -18.52 37.55
N ASP A 354 -24.25 -18.44 37.13
CA ASP A 354 -23.26 -17.51 37.69
C ASP A 354 -23.52 -16.06 37.22
N GLU A 355 -23.58 -15.16 38.20
CA GLU A 355 -23.77 -13.73 38.01
C GLU A 355 -22.52 -13.07 37.39
N LYS A 356 -21.31 -13.57 37.67
CA LYS A 356 -20.03 -13.04 37.17
C LYS A 356 -19.88 -13.32 35.67
N LEU A 357 -20.04 -14.57 35.25
CA LEU A 357 -20.13 -14.99 33.85
C LEU A 357 -21.25 -14.23 33.10
N THR A 358 -22.41 -14.07 33.74
CA THR A 358 -23.53 -13.29 33.18
C THR A 358 -23.18 -11.80 32.99
N LYS A 359 -22.43 -11.19 33.91
CA LYS A 359 -21.92 -9.81 33.78
C LYS A 359 -20.90 -9.67 32.65
N LYS A 360 -19.92 -10.59 32.54
CA LYS A 360 -18.94 -10.59 31.45
C LYS A 360 -19.60 -10.77 30.08
N ALA A 361 -20.50 -11.73 29.92
CA ALA A 361 -21.26 -11.92 28.68
C ALA A 361 -22.12 -10.71 28.28
N LYS A 362 -22.68 -9.95 29.25
CA LYS A 362 -23.37 -8.67 28.99
C LYS A 362 -22.40 -7.59 28.50
N SER A 363 -21.21 -7.50 29.09
CA SER A 363 -20.17 -6.53 28.69
C SER A 363 -19.73 -6.75 27.24
N LEU A 364 -19.37 -7.99 26.88
CA LEU A 364 -18.88 -8.35 25.56
C LEU A 364 -19.93 -8.07 24.45
N ILE A 365 -21.20 -8.44 24.68
CA ILE A 365 -22.30 -8.08 23.76
C ILE A 365 -22.46 -6.56 23.61
N LYS A 366 -22.28 -5.78 24.69
CA LYS A 366 -22.37 -4.31 24.62
C LYS A 366 -21.22 -3.72 23.79
N GLN A 367 -20.00 -4.23 23.93
CA GLN A 367 -18.85 -3.79 23.13
C GLN A 367 -19.08 -4.06 21.63
N TRP A 368 -19.51 -5.27 21.28
CA TRP A 368 -19.82 -5.62 19.88
C TRP A 368 -21.00 -4.82 19.30
N LYS A 369 -21.97 -4.40 20.13
CA LYS A 369 -23.04 -3.48 19.68
C LYS A 369 -22.55 -2.06 19.41
N ALA A 370 -21.60 -1.54 20.19
CA ALA A 370 -21.00 -0.23 19.90
C ALA A 370 -20.31 -0.19 18.53
N LEU A 371 -19.74 -1.32 18.06
CA LEU A 371 -19.16 -1.46 16.72
C LEU A 371 -20.21 -1.39 15.58
N LEU A 372 -21.48 -1.70 15.85
CA LEU A 372 -22.59 -1.50 14.90
C LEU A 372 -23.01 -0.02 14.89
N GLU A 373 -23.25 0.54 16.07
CA GLU A 373 -23.82 1.90 16.26
C GLU A 373 -22.85 3.02 15.84
N SER A 374 -21.53 2.77 15.86
CA SER A 374 -20.50 3.72 15.45
C SER A 374 -20.51 4.08 13.96
N LYS A 375 -21.28 3.38 13.12
CA LYS A 375 -21.47 3.71 11.68
C LYS A 375 -22.79 4.40 11.36
N SER A 376 -23.77 4.41 12.26
CA SER A 376 -25.12 4.93 11.98
C SER A 376 -25.35 6.38 12.45
N SER A 377 -24.34 7.05 13.00
CA SER A 377 -24.48 8.29 13.78
C SER A 377 -23.59 9.45 13.30
N SER A 378 -23.50 9.67 11.98
CA SER A 378 -22.88 10.86 11.38
C SER A 378 -23.85 11.65 10.49
N SER A 379 -24.99 12.05 11.05
CA SER A 379 -25.96 12.97 10.43
C SER A 379 -26.37 14.08 11.40
N THR A 380 -26.49 15.29 10.87
CA THR A 380 -26.57 16.59 11.54
C THR A 380 -27.61 16.67 12.69
N PRO A 381 -27.27 17.26 13.86
CA PRO A 381 -28.25 17.52 14.90
C PRO A 381 -29.23 18.62 14.46
N ASN A 382 -30.54 18.36 14.54
CA ASN A 382 -31.57 19.36 14.21
C ASN A 382 -32.35 19.83 15.45
N SER A 383 -32.70 21.10 15.41
CA SER A 383 -33.36 21.92 16.44
C SER A 383 -34.63 21.34 17.07
N LYS A 384 -34.86 21.69 18.34
CA LYS A 384 -36.20 21.81 18.94
C LYS A 384 -36.31 23.12 19.73
N LYS A 385 -37.36 23.89 19.43
CA LYS A 385 -37.66 25.21 20.02
C LYS A 385 -38.12 25.10 21.48
N ARG A 386 -37.77 26.10 22.30
CA ARG A 386 -38.68 26.66 23.32
C ARG A 386 -38.57 28.20 23.37
N LYS A 387 -39.74 28.82 23.52
CA LYS A 387 -40.06 30.20 23.97
C LYS A 387 -39.94 30.27 25.50
N ASP A 388 -39.87 31.37 26.25
CA ASP A 388 -39.86 32.86 26.13
C ASP A 388 -39.25 33.37 27.49
N SER A 389 -38.85 34.62 27.81
CA SER A 389 -38.61 35.92 27.13
C SER A 389 -37.78 36.87 28.06
N ASP A 390 -37.50 38.10 27.59
CA ASP A 390 -37.25 39.35 28.35
C ASP A 390 -35.88 39.72 28.99
N TYR A 391 -35.64 41.05 29.00
CA TYR A 391 -34.54 41.89 29.57
C TYR A 391 -33.09 41.55 29.13
N ALA A 392 -32.46 42.36 28.26
CA ALA A 392 -31.77 43.65 28.54
C ALA A 392 -30.31 43.45 29.00
N ASP A 393 -29.33 44.32 28.72
CA ASP A 393 -29.33 45.74 28.33
C ASP A 393 -28.12 46.09 27.42
N SER A 394 -28.11 47.30 26.85
CA SER A 394 -26.96 48.17 26.43
C SER A 394 -25.58 47.54 26.11
N ASN A 395 -24.84 47.96 25.06
CA ASN A 395 -24.69 49.33 24.58
C ASN A 395 -23.99 49.42 23.20
N SER A 396 -24.17 50.52 22.46
CA SER A 396 -23.35 50.91 21.29
C SER A 396 -23.46 52.40 20.98
N PRO A 397 -22.34 53.07 20.64
CA PRO A 397 -22.34 54.19 19.68
C PRO A 397 -21.45 53.86 18.46
N ALA A 398 -21.78 54.05 17.18
CA ALA A 398 -22.70 54.93 16.43
C ALA A 398 -22.06 56.17 15.80
N ASP A 399 -21.97 56.16 14.47
CA ASP A 399 -22.27 57.25 13.51
C ASP A 399 -22.52 56.55 12.14
N SER A 400 -23.63 56.71 11.41
CA SER A 400 -24.16 57.89 10.66
C SER A 400 -23.28 58.26 9.44
N GLN A 401 -23.77 58.56 8.22
CA GLN A 401 -25.07 59.04 7.70
C GLN A 401 -25.47 58.21 6.43
N GLN A 402 -26.74 57.95 6.06
CA GLN A 402 -27.74 58.80 5.34
C GLN A 402 -27.22 59.55 4.08
N SER A 403 -27.91 59.63 2.92
CA SER A 403 -29.16 58.98 2.44
C SER A 403 -29.50 59.23 0.93
N LYS A 404 -30.27 58.31 0.31
CA LYS A 404 -31.27 58.48 -0.79
C LYS A 404 -30.88 58.76 -2.28
N GLU A 405 -31.51 57.97 -3.18
CA GLU A 405 -32.24 58.29 -4.46
C GLU A 405 -31.59 59.20 -5.56
N SER A 406 -31.73 58.98 -6.89
CA SER A 406 -32.46 57.96 -7.69
C SER A 406 -31.98 57.87 -9.18
N GLU A 407 -32.44 56.83 -9.89
CA GLU A 407 -32.63 56.66 -11.36
C GLU A 407 -31.49 56.68 -12.43
N SER A 408 -31.39 55.55 -13.15
CA SER A 408 -31.37 55.43 -14.63
C SER A 408 -30.20 55.97 -15.47
N ARG A 409 -29.21 55.10 -15.79
CA ARG A 409 -28.91 54.60 -17.16
C ARG A 409 -27.73 53.61 -17.23
N THR A 410 -27.60 52.96 -18.39
CA THR A 410 -26.64 51.90 -18.75
C THR A 410 -25.19 52.37 -18.95
N ALA A 411 -24.21 51.75 -18.28
CA ALA A 411 -22.89 51.37 -18.83
C ALA A 411 -22.06 50.52 -17.84
N HIS A 412 -21.13 49.72 -18.38
CA HIS A 412 -20.06 48.92 -17.75
C HIS A 412 -19.82 48.97 -16.22
N LEU A 413 -19.80 47.79 -15.59
CA LEU A 413 -19.01 47.57 -14.36
C LEU A 413 -17.49 47.49 -14.67
N PRO A 414 -16.61 47.71 -13.66
CA PRO A 414 -15.17 47.87 -13.90
C PRO A 414 -14.43 46.55 -14.12
N LYS A 415 -13.38 46.58 -14.94
CA LYS A 415 -12.36 45.52 -14.98
C LYS A 415 -11.48 45.57 -13.73
N THR A 416 -11.64 44.63 -12.81
CA THR A 416 -10.66 44.38 -11.75
C THR A 416 -9.44 43.65 -12.32
N ASN A 417 -8.45 44.41 -12.79
CA ASN A 417 -7.14 43.85 -13.17
C ASN A 417 -6.48 43.20 -11.94
N GLY A 418 -6.46 41.86 -11.89
CA GLY A 418 -5.93 41.09 -10.75
C GLY A 418 -4.87 40.03 -11.11
N LEU A 419 -4.52 39.87 -12.39
CA LEU A 419 -3.56 38.87 -12.89
C LEU A 419 -2.44 39.52 -13.71
N SER A 420 -1.65 40.41 -13.07
CA SER A 420 -0.49 41.04 -13.71
C SER A 420 0.62 41.45 -12.72
N ALA A 421 0.95 40.59 -11.73
CA ALA A 421 2.03 40.86 -10.77
C ALA A 421 2.72 39.59 -10.18
N SER A 422 2.57 38.42 -10.80
CA SER A 422 3.30 37.19 -10.40
C SER A 422 3.35 36.20 -11.57
N GLY A 423 4.53 35.94 -12.11
CA GLY A 423 4.72 35.01 -13.23
C GLY A 423 4.75 33.55 -12.77
N ASP A 424 3.59 32.91 -12.70
CA ASP A 424 3.46 31.47 -12.47
C ASP A 424 2.83 30.79 -13.70
N GLU A 425 3.68 30.45 -14.68
CA GLU A 425 3.28 29.82 -15.95
C GLU A 425 2.47 28.52 -15.74
N VAL A 426 2.68 27.83 -14.62
CA VAL A 426 1.98 26.59 -14.26
C VAL A 426 0.50 26.85 -13.99
N ARG A 427 0.16 28.01 -13.41
CA ARG A 427 -1.23 28.41 -13.16
C ARG A 427 -1.95 28.80 -14.43
N GLN A 428 -1.32 29.62 -15.29
CA GLN A 428 -1.91 30.00 -16.58
C GLN A 428 -2.19 28.75 -17.45
N LYS A 429 -1.21 27.85 -17.56
CA LYS A 429 -1.36 26.56 -18.26
C LYS A 429 -2.40 25.64 -17.61
N THR A 430 -2.64 25.76 -16.31
CA THR A 430 -3.72 25.04 -15.61
C THR A 430 -5.10 25.58 -15.98
N VAL A 431 -5.27 26.90 -16.04
CA VAL A 431 -6.52 27.52 -16.53
C VAL A 431 -6.81 27.08 -17.97
N GLU A 432 -5.81 27.13 -18.86
CA GLU A 432 -5.94 26.63 -20.25
C GLU A 432 -6.39 25.16 -20.31
N LEU A 433 -5.82 24.28 -19.48
CA LEU A 433 -6.20 22.87 -19.44
C LEU A 433 -7.62 22.64 -18.88
N LEU A 434 -8.08 23.49 -17.96
CA LEU A 434 -9.46 23.47 -17.45
C LEU A 434 -10.46 24.00 -18.49
N ILE A 435 -10.14 25.08 -19.20
CA ILE A 435 -10.93 25.58 -20.34
C ILE A 435 -11.12 24.49 -21.40
N ASN A 436 -10.04 23.80 -21.77
CA ASN A 436 -10.08 22.69 -22.73
C ASN A 436 -10.83 21.45 -22.22
N ALA A 437 -10.94 21.25 -20.89
CA ALA A 437 -11.77 20.21 -20.31
C ALA A 437 -13.27 20.56 -20.36
N LEU A 438 -13.61 21.83 -20.13
CA LEU A 438 -14.98 22.35 -20.15
C LEU A 438 -15.54 22.44 -21.58
N LYS A 439 -14.80 23.04 -22.52
CA LYS A 439 -15.18 23.22 -23.94
C LYS A 439 -15.05 21.93 -24.79
N SER A 440 -15.18 20.76 -24.17
CA SER A 440 -14.86 19.45 -24.79
C SER A 440 -16.00 18.79 -25.60
N SER A 441 -17.13 19.49 -25.76
CA SER A 441 -18.20 19.22 -26.74
C SER A 441 -18.99 20.50 -26.97
N ASP A 442 -20.07 20.44 -27.75
CA ASP A 442 -21.08 21.50 -27.82
C ASP A 442 -21.55 21.91 -26.41
N LEU A 443 -21.79 23.21 -26.23
CA LEU A 443 -22.15 23.84 -24.96
C LEU A 443 -23.68 23.90 -24.81
N PRO A 444 -24.25 23.46 -23.68
CA PRO A 444 -25.68 23.62 -23.40
C PRO A 444 -26.19 25.08 -23.39
N ASP A 445 -27.47 25.25 -23.68
CA ASP A 445 -28.16 26.53 -23.47
C ASP A 445 -28.12 26.93 -21.98
N GLY A 446 -27.84 28.19 -21.71
CA GLY A 446 -27.70 28.70 -20.33
C GLY A 446 -26.36 28.40 -19.65
N THR A 447 -25.33 28.03 -20.41
CA THR A 447 -23.96 27.91 -19.89
C THR A 447 -23.40 29.26 -19.41
N HIS A 448 -22.74 29.25 -18.25
CA HIS A 448 -21.85 30.31 -17.81
C HIS A 448 -20.52 30.23 -18.57
N ASP A 449 -19.76 31.33 -18.62
CA ASP A 449 -18.48 31.41 -19.34
C ASP A 449 -17.47 30.35 -18.83
N PRO A 450 -17.04 29.40 -19.68
CA PRO A 450 -16.05 28.39 -19.31
C PRO A 450 -14.70 28.98 -18.89
N GLU A 451 -14.35 30.20 -19.31
CA GLU A 451 -13.09 30.86 -18.95
C GLU A 451 -13.17 31.44 -17.53
N GLU A 452 -14.25 32.15 -17.19
CA GLU A 452 -14.55 32.53 -15.80
C GLU A 452 -14.64 31.32 -14.85
N ILE A 453 -15.31 30.23 -15.27
CA ILE A 453 -15.37 28.99 -14.47
C ILE A 453 -13.96 28.43 -14.24
N ALA A 454 -13.14 28.30 -15.29
CA ALA A 454 -11.80 27.74 -15.18
C ALA A 454 -10.88 28.56 -14.27
N MET A 455 -10.96 29.91 -14.32
CA MET A 455 -10.23 30.79 -13.41
C MET A 455 -10.68 30.59 -11.96
N ARG A 456 -11.99 30.54 -11.68
CA ARG A 456 -12.52 30.34 -10.32
C ARG A 456 -12.17 28.96 -9.75
N VAL A 457 -12.13 27.90 -10.57
CA VAL A 457 -11.65 26.58 -10.16
C VAL A 457 -10.16 26.61 -9.83
N GLU A 458 -9.33 27.21 -10.69
CA GLU A 458 -7.87 27.27 -10.47
C GLU A 458 -7.50 28.10 -9.24
N GLU A 459 -8.12 29.28 -9.07
CA GLU A 459 -7.91 30.16 -7.93
C GLU A 459 -8.19 29.43 -6.60
N LYS A 460 -9.29 28.67 -6.53
CA LYS A 460 -9.63 27.89 -5.33
C LYS A 460 -8.68 26.71 -5.11
N LEU A 461 -8.24 26.02 -6.18
CA LEU A 461 -7.20 24.99 -6.07
C LEU A 461 -5.87 25.58 -5.55
N PHE A 462 -5.51 26.78 -5.97
CA PHE A 462 -4.31 27.47 -5.50
C PHE A 462 -4.44 27.92 -4.03
N GLU A 463 -5.60 28.44 -3.61
CA GLU A 463 -5.87 28.81 -2.22
C GLU A 463 -5.76 27.61 -1.26
N VAL A 464 -6.35 26.47 -1.64
CA VAL A 464 -6.37 25.23 -0.85
C VAL A 464 -4.97 24.60 -0.74
N HIS A 465 -4.17 24.64 -1.81
CA HIS A 465 -2.85 23.99 -1.85
C HIS A 465 -1.66 24.92 -1.54
N ARG A 466 -1.86 26.24 -1.58
CA ARG A 466 -0.89 27.30 -1.26
C ARG A 466 0.43 27.19 -2.06
N GLY A 467 0.32 26.81 -3.32
CA GLY A 467 1.45 26.67 -4.26
C GLY A 467 1.21 25.57 -5.31
N THR A 468 1.94 25.66 -6.42
CA THR A 468 1.77 24.83 -7.63
C THR A 468 2.42 23.42 -7.56
N GLY A 469 2.83 22.98 -6.37
CA GLY A 469 3.52 21.70 -6.13
C GLY A 469 2.66 20.44 -6.36
N PRO A 470 3.23 19.23 -6.15
CA PRO A 470 2.64 17.97 -6.61
C PRO A 470 1.20 17.68 -6.15
N LYS A 471 0.78 18.19 -4.98
CA LYS A 471 -0.62 18.09 -4.49
C LYS A 471 -1.59 18.89 -5.36
N TYR A 472 -1.24 20.13 -5.69
CA TYR A 472 -1.98 20.96 -6.64
C TYR A 472 -2.02 20.30 -8.02
N THR A 473 -0.88 19.83 -8.54
CA THR A 473 -0.83 19.17 -9.86
C THR A 473 -1.70 17.92 -9.92
N ALA A 474 -1.75 17.12 -8.84
CA ALA A 474 -2.62 15.95 -8.76
C ALA A 474 -4.11 16.34 -8.69
N ALA A 475 -4.46 17.36 -7.90
CA ALA A 475 -5.82 17.88 -7.79
C ALA A 475 -6.33 18.43 -9.13
N VAL A 476 -5.52 19.22 -9.83
CA VAL A 476 -5.77 19.72 -11.19
C VAL A 476 -6.04 18.58 -12.17
N ARG A 477 -5.15 17.57 -12.22
CA ARG A 477 -5.33 16.39 -13.08
C ARG A 477 -6.62 15.63 -12.77
N SER A 478 -6.99 15.49 -11.50
CA SER A 478 -8.23 14.83 -11.08
C SER A 478 -9.48 15.57 -11.60
N ARG A 479 -9.52 16.90 -11.50
CA ARG A 479 -10.65 17.70 -12.00
C ARG A 479 -10.74 17.65 -13.53
N ILE A 480 -9.62 17.77 -14.23
CA ILE A 480 -9.56 17.63 -15.71
C ILE A 480 -10.03 16.23 -16.15
N PHE A 481 -9.65 15.16 -15.43
CA PHE A 481 -10.09 13.81 -15.73
C PHE A 481 -11.61 13.64 -15.56
N ASN A 482 -12.16 14.09 -14.42
CA ASN A 482 -13.60 13.97 -14.13
C ASN A 482 -14.46 14.83 -15.08
N LEU A 483 -14.02 16.03 -15.47
CA LEU A 483 -14.71 16.85 -16.48
C LEU A 483 -14.70 16.23 -17.89
N ARG A 484 -13.75 15.34 -18.18
CA ARG A 484 -13.61 14.68 -19.49
C ARG A 484 -14.14 13.24 -19.50
N ASP A 485 -14.74 12.76 -18.41
CA ASP A 485 -15.33 11.43 -18.37
C ASP A 485 -16.61 11.35 -19.20
N LYS A 486 -16.53 10.64 -20.33
CA LYS A 486 -17.68 10.38 -21.22
C LYS A 486 -18.79 9.56 -20.55
N LYS A 487 -18.52 8.91 -19.41
CA LYS A 487 -19.52 8.19 -18.59
C LYS A 487 -20.20 9.09 -17.55
N ASN A 488 -19.80 10.35 -17.41
CA ASN A 488 -20.42 11.32 -16.50
C ASN A 488 -20.53 12.74 -17.11
N PRO A 489 -21.16 12.91 -18.29
CA PRO A 489 -21.29 14.23 -18.92
C PRO A 489 -22.04 15.24 -18.03
N ALA A 490 -22.96 14.74 -17.20
CA ALA A 490 -23.76 15.52 -16.26
C ALA A 490 -22.90 16.27 -15.22
N LEU A 491 -21.70 15.78 -14.83
CA LEU A 491 -20.83 16.52 -13.91
C LEU A 491 -20.34 17.83 -14.55
N ARG A 492 -19.83 17.73 -15.79
CA ARG A 492 -19.35 18.88 -16.57
C ARG A 492 -20.48 19.85 -16.89
N GLU A 493 -21.65 19.31 -17.25
CA GLU A 493 -22.87 20.10 -17.50
C GLU A 493 -23.34 20.87 -16.24
N ASN A 494 -23.39 20.23 -15.07
CA ASN A 494 -23.75 20.89 -13.81
C ASN A 494 -22.73 21.97 -13.38
N VAL A 495 -21.44 21.80 -13.68
CA VAL A 495 -20.43 22.85 -13.46
C VAL A 495 -20.61 24.01 -14.44
N LEU A 496 -20.92 23.71 -15.71
CA LEU A 496 -21.14 24.72 -16.76
C LEU A 496 -22.43 25.54 -16.56
N THR A 497 -23.50 24.93 -16.05
CA THR A 497 -24.79 25.60 -15.75
C THR A 497 -24.84 26.19 -14.34
N GLY A 498 -23.75 26.14 -13.57
CA GLY A 498 -23.66 26.70 -12.22
C GLY A 498 -24.37 25.91 -11.12
N ALA A 499 -25.03 24.79 -11.46
CA ALA A 499 -25.67 23.88 -10.50
C ALA A 499 -24.67 23.24 -9.51
N ILE A 500 -23.40 23.11 -9.90
CA ILE A 500 -22.26 22.90 -9.01
C ILE A 500 -21.39 24.16 -9.04
N ASN A 501 -21.23 24.80 -7.88
CA ASN A 501 -20.39 26.00 -7.76
C ASN A 501 -18.90 25.66 -8.04
N PRO A 502 -18.18 26.45 -8.85
CA PRO A 502 -16.76 26.23 -9.17
C PRO A 502 -15.84 26.03 -7.96
N ALA A 503 -16.05 26.75 -6.87
CA ALA A 503 -15.25 26.62 -5.65
C ALA A 503 -15.55 25.32 -4.89
N ILE A 504 -16.80 24.84 -4.91
CA ILE A 504 -17.17 23.52 -4.35
C ILE A 504 -16.53 22.42 -5.20
N PHE A 505 -16.59 22.52 -6.53
CA PHE A 505 -15.95 21.57 -7.45
C PHE A 505 -14.44 21.45 -7.26
N ALA A 506 -13.76 22.56 -6.94
CA ALA A 506 -12.34 22.58 -6.58
C ALA A 506 -12.00 21.86 -5.26
N GLU A 507 -12.98 21.57 -4.40
CA GLU A 507 -12.80 20.83 -3.14
C GLU A 507 -13.39 19.40 -3.18
N MET A 508 -14.42 19.13 -4.00
CA MET A 508 -15.10 17.82 -4.13
C MET A 508 -14.13 16.63 -4.33
N LYS A 509 -14.37 15.54 -3.59
CA LYS A 509 -13.60 14.29 -3.69
C LYS A 509 -13.98 13.47 -4.94
N SER A 510 -13.16 12.49 -5.29
CA SER A 510 -13.39 11.65 -6.47
C SER A 510 -14.64 10.76 -6.36
N GLU A 511 -15.08 10.41 -5.15
CA GLU A 511 -16.36 9.71 -4.92
C GLU A 511 -17.55 10.65 -5.11
N GLU A 512 -17.39 11.91 -4.71
CA GLU A 512 -18.41 12.96 -4.81
C GLU A 512 -18.58 13.43 -6.27
N MET A 513 -17.53 13.32 -7.10
CA MET A 513 -17.56 13.55 -8.55
C MET A 513 -18.08 12.36 -9.39
N ALA A 514 -18.31 11.17 -8.81
CA ALA A 514 -18.79 10.00 -9.56
C ALA A 514 -20.22 10.15 -10.10
N SER A 515 -20.58 9.35 -11.12
CA SER A 515 -21.92 9.36 -11.74
C SER A 515 -23.02 8.92 -10.76
N SER A 516 -24.27 9.32 -11.05
CA SER A 516 -25.46 8.93 -10.29
C SER A 516 -25.65 7.42 -10.21
N GLU A 517 -25.46 6.70 -11.32
CA GLU A 517 -25.51 5.23 -11.36
C GLU A 517 -24.46 4.59 -10.44
N MET A 518 -23.22 5.10 -10.43
CA MET A 518 -22.14 4.54 -9.62
C MET A 518 -22.35 4.84 -8.12
N LYS A 519 -22.96 5.98 -7.78
CA LYS A 519 -23.40 6.29 -6.42
C LYS A 519 -24.53 5.36 -5.97
N GLN A 520 -25.59 5.24 -6.77
CA GLN A 520 -26.73 4.35 -6.49
C GLN A 520 -26.32 2.88 -6.38
N MET A 521 -25.37 2.41 -7.21
CA MET A 521 -24.86 1.04 -7.12
C MET A 521 -24.13 0.80 -5.78
N ARG A 522 -23.27 1.76 -5.35
CA ARG A 522 -22.58 1.69 -4.04
C ARG A 522 -23.57 1.77 -2.87
N GLU A 523 -24.57 2.64 -2.95
CA GLU A 523 -25.64 2.76 -1.94
C GLU A 523 -26.49 1.49 -1.85
N LYS A 524 -26.84 0.88 -2.99
CA LYS A 524 -27.57 -0.39 -3.04
C LYS A 524 -26.78 -1.50 -2.36
N PHE A 525 -25.52 -1.72 -2.72
CA PHE A 525 -24.67 -2.73 -2.07
C PHE A 525 -24.51 -2.48 -0.57
N ASN A 526 -24.31 -1.22 -0.14
CA ASN A 526 -24.24 -0.88 1.28
C ASN A 526 -25.57 -1.16 2.02
N LYS A 527 -26.72 -0.90 1.38
CA LYS A 527 -28.03 -1.10 2.00
C LYS A 527 -28.41 -2.57 2.10
N GLU A 528 -28.16 -3.36 1.04
CA GLU A 528 -28.36 -4.81 1.05
C GLU A 528 -27.46 -5.50 2.10
N ALA A 529 -26.22 -5.04 2.28
CA ALA A 529 -25.34 -5.51 3.35
C ALA A 529 -25.84 -5.16 4.77
N ILE A 530 -26.51 -4.02 4.95
CA ILE A 530 -27.08 -3.60 6.24
C ILE A 530 -28.35 -4.39 6.58
N ASP A 531 -29.28 -4.58 5.63
CA ASP A 531 -30.52 -5.34 5.87
C ASP A 531 -30.22 -6.82 6.19
N VAL A 532 -29.27 -7.45 5.48
CA VAL A 532 -28.80 -8.82 5.80
C VAL A 532 -28.16 -8.89 7.19
N SER A 533 -27.44 -7.85 7.62
CA SER A 533 -26.84 -7.79 8.96
C SER A 533 -27.87 -7.62 10.07
N LEU A 534 -28.94 -6.83 9.84
CA LEU A 534 -30.03 -6.63 10.80
C LEU A 534 -30.86 -7.90 11.00
N TRP A 535 -31.13 -8.65 9.93
CA TRP A 535 -31.94 -9.89 10.00
C TRP A 535 -31.24 -11.02 10.79
N LEU A 536 -29.91 -10.95 10.95
CA LEU A 536 -29.11 -11.94 11.70
C LEU A 536 -28.94 -11.63 13.20
N LEU A 537 -29.52 -10.52 13.70
CA LEU A 537 -29.30 -10.02 15.07
C LEU A 537 -30.58 -9.93 15.94
N CYS A 538 -31.72 -10.39 15.42
CA CYS A 538 -32.99 -10.53 16.13
C CYS A 538 -33.22 -11.98 16.61
#